data_AF-A0A3P9NAS8-F1
#
_entry.id   AF-A0A3P9NAS8-F1
#
_cell.length_a   1.000
_cell.length_b   1.000
_cell.length_c   1.000
_cell.angle_alpha   90.00
_cell.angle_beta   90.00
_cell.angle_gamma   90.00
#
_symmetry.space_group_name_H-M   'P 1'
#
loop_
_entity.id
_entity.type
_entity.pdbx_description
1 polymer ?
#
loop_
_entity_poly.entity_id
_entity_poly.type
_entity_poly.pdbx_seq_one_letter_code
_entity_poly.pdbx_strand_id
1 'polypeptide(L)'
;MVIFTGSAQHAAVNSGQFDFGSWMPNTPVSLQLPPPTKKGEATEETMLKTLPDVNTTVRGMATMWLLSRQSSDFAPLGQYPEDHFSEETPRQMIANFQKELAALSAAIKERNKTLEVPYTYLDPEEVENSVAI
;
A
#
# COMPACT_ATOMS: atom_id res chain seq x y z
N MET A 1 -3.98 -15.06 11.69
CA MET A 1 -4.14 -13.61 11.90
C MET A 1 -2.79 -12.90 11.94
N VAL A 2 -1.85 -13.28 12.83
CA VAL A 2 -0.54 -12.58 12.97
C VAL A 2 0.22 -12.44 11.64
N ILE A 3 0.47 -13.56 10.93
CA ILE A 3 1.20 -13.54 9.65
C ILE A 3 0.52 -12.62 8.64
N PHE A 4 -0.80 -12.76 8.45
CA PHE A 4 -1.55 -11.94 7.50
C PHE A 4 -1.51 -10.44 7.85
N THR A 5 -1.72 -10.09 9.13
CA THR A 5 -1.67 -8.70 9.58
C THR A 5 -0.28 -8.09 9.43
N GLY A 6 0.76 -8.88 9.71
CA GLY A 6 2.15 -8.46 9.56
C GLY A 6 2.66 -8.37 8.13
N SER A 7 1.90 -8.86 7.14
CA SER A 7 2.31 -8.90 5.73
C SER A 7 1.24 -8.27 4.83
N ALA A 8 0.32 -9.09 4.31
CA ALA A 8 -0.68 -8.71 3.33
C ALA A 8 -1.54 -7.51 3.74
N GLN A 9 -2.01 -7.48 5.00
CA GLN A 9 -2.82 -6.35 5.47
C GLN A 9 -2.03 -5.04 5.44
N HIS A 10 -0.77 -5.08 5.88
CA HIS A 10 0.11 -3.91 5.88
C HIS A 10 0.36 -3.43 4.44
N ALA A 11 0.75 -4.33 3.54
CA ALA A 11 0.98 -4.01 2.13
C ALA A 11 -0.25 -3.35 1.48
N ALA A 12 -1.45 -3.91 1.72
CA ALA A 12 -2.69 -3.41 1.15
C ALA A 12 -3.07 -1.97 1.56
N VAL A 13 -2.62 -1.51 2.74
CA VAL A 13 -2.96 -0.17 3.26
C VAL A 13 -1.77 0.81 3.23
N ASN A 14 -0.56 0.31 3.02
CA ASN A 14 0.67 1.10 3.05
C ASN A 14 1.20 1.44 1.66
N SER A 15 1.33 0.45 0.76
CA SER A 15 2.07 0.59 -0.49
C SER A 15 1.42 1.54 -1.50
N GLY A 16 0.11 1.75 -1.40
CA GLY A 16 -0.64 2.66 -2.27
C GLY A 16 -0.75 4.10 -1.75
N GLN A 17 -0.14 4.45 -0.61
CA GLN A 17 -0.32 5.78 -0.02
C GLN A 17 0.11 6.90 -0.98
N PHE A 18 1.25 6.75 -1.67
CA PHE A 18 1.71 7.77 -2.60
C PHE A 18 0.93 7.78 -3.92
N ASP A 19 0.50 6.64 -4.44
CA ASP A 19 -0.25 6.56 -5.69
C ASP A 19 -1.55 7.39 -5.62
N PHE A 20 -2.26 7.31 -4.48
CA PHE A 20 -3.51 8.03 -4.27
C PHE A 20 -3.33 9.36 -3.53
N GLY A 21 -2.36 9.45 -2.64
CA GLY A 21 -2.13 10.62 -1.79
C GLY A 21 -1.19 11.68 -2.37
N SER A 22 -0.47 11.37 -3.47
CA SER A 22 0.34 12.36 -4.19
C SER A 22 -0.51 13.42 -4.90
N TRP A 23 -1.76 13.11 -5.22
CA TRP A 23 -2.73 14.10 -5.67
C TRP A 23 -3.51 14.66 -4.48
N MET A 24 -3.03 15.76 -3.91
CA MET A 24 -3.57 16.34 -2.66
C MET A 24 -5.11 16.51 -2.64
N PRO A 25 -5.80 16.97 -3.70
CA PRO A 25 -7.26 17.05 -3.67
C PRO A 25 -7.98 15.70 -3.47
N ASN A 26 -7.35 14.58 -3.82
CA ASN A 26 -7.88 13.23 -3.58
C ASN A 26 -7.67 12.77 -2.12
N THR A 27 -6.65 13.27 -1.42
CA THR A 27 -6.36 12.89 -0.04
C THR A 27 -5.79 14.08 0.75
N PRO A 28 -6.58 15.13 1.02
CA PRO A 28 -6.11 16.28 1.78
C PRO A 28 -5.85 15.86 3.24
N VAL A 29 -4.61 16.06 3.70
CA VAL A 29 -4.18 15.69 5.06
C VAL A 29 -4.77 16.59 6.16
N SER A 30 -5.31 17.75 5.78
CA SER A 30 -6.02 18.68 6.66
C SER A 30 -6.96 19.57 5.85
N LEU A 31 -7.87 20.27 6.53
CA LEU A 31 -8.74 21.29 5.94
C LEU A 31 -8.64 22.58 6.77
N GLN A 32 -8.60 23.72 6.11
CA GLN A 32 -8.38 25.05 6.71
C GLN A 32 -9.68 25.80 7.03
N LEU A 33 -10.81 25.34 6.50
CA LEU A 33 -12.14 25.90 6.73
C LEU A 33 -13.10 24.81 7.24
N PRO A 34 -14.13 25.17 8.02
CA PRO A 34 -15.15 24.22 8.46
C PRO A 34 -15.96 23.66 7.28
N PRO A 35 -16.62 22.51 7.46
CA PRO A 35 -17.56 21.99 6.47
C PRO A 35 -18.65 23.02 6.11
N PRO A 36 -19.04 23.12 4.84
CA PRO A 36 -20.10 24.04 4.41
C PRO A 36 -21.43 23.66 5.07
N THR A 37 -22.21 24.66 5.49
CA THR A 37 -23.49 24.46 6.20
C THR A 37 -24.71 24.60 5.29
N LYS A 38 -24.52 25.08 4.06
CA LYS A 38 -25.57 25.31 3.06
C LYS A 38 -25.13 24.85 1.68
N LYS A 39 -26.09 24.42 0.86
CA LYS A 39 -25.86 24.04 -0.54
C LYS A 39 -25.73 25.29 -1.42
N GLY A 40 -24.97 25.19 -2.50
CA GLY A 40 -24.86 26.25 -3.52
C GLY A 40 -23.90 27.40 -3.18
N GLU A 41 -23.23 27.35 -2.02
CA GLU A 41 -22.27 28.39 -1.59
C GLU A 41 -20.80 28.03 -1.91
N ALA A 42 -20.53 26.77 -2.27
CA ALA A 42 -19.18 26.33 -2.63
C ALA A 42 -18.76 26.89 -4.00
N THR A 43 -17.64 27.60 -4.02
CA THR A 43 -16.95 28.09 -5.22
C THR A 43 -15.55 27.48 -5.30
N GLU A 44 -14.92 27.55 -6.47
CA GLU A 44 -13.52 27.15 -6.64
C GLU A 44 -12.59 27.90 -5.67
N GLU A 45 -12.83 29.20 -5.46
CA GLU A 45 -12.07 30.00 -4.49
C GLU A 45 -12.22 29.47 -3.07
N THR A 46 -13.44 29.14 -2.64
CA THR A 46 -13.65 28.56 -1.30
C THR A 46 -13.02 27.18 -1.17
N MET A 47 -13.04 26.36 -2.23
CA MET A 47 -12.39 25.06 -2.26
C MET A 47 -10.88 25.20 -2.08
N LEU A 48 -10.23 26.09 -2.85
CA LEU A 48 -8.79 26.34 -2.72
C LEU A 48 -8.41 26.90 -1.34
N LYS A 49 -9.27 27.71 -0.72
CA LYS A 49 -9.08 28.19 0.66
C LYS A 49 -9.29 27.10 1.72
N THR A 50 -10.09 26.07 1.44
CA THR A 50 -10.30 24.94 2.35
C THR A 50 -9.15 23.94 2.31
N LEU A 51 -8.52 23.75 1.14
CA LEU A 51 -7.39 22.83 0.98
C LEU A 51 -6.15 23.26 1.80
N PRO A 52 -5.26 22.32 2.16
CA PRO A 52 -4.04 22.62 2.90
C PRO A 52 -3.12 23.57 2.13
N ASP A 53 -2.33 24.37 2.88
CA ASP A 53 -1.27 25.17 2.29
C ASP A 53 -0.15 24.31 1.68
N VAL A 54 0.75 24.96 0.95
CA VAL A 54 1.84 24.29 0.23
C VAL A 54 2.77 23.51 1.17
N ASN A 55 3.12 24.07 2.33
CA ASN A 55 4.05 23.41 3.25
C ASN A 55 3.40 22.16 3.86
N THR A 56 2.14 22.26 4.26
CA THR A 56 1.36 21.13 4.77
C THR A 56 1.21 20.05 3.70
N THR A 57 0.91 20.43 2.46
CA THR A 57 0.80 19.52 1.31
C THR A 57 2.10 18.79 1.05
N VAL A 58 3.22 19.50 0.91
CA VAL A 58 4.54 18.92 0.61
C VAL A 58 4.99 17.97 1.71
N ARG A 59 4.75 18.31 2.98
CA ARG A 59 5.08 17.42 4.11
C ARG A 59 4.25 16.13 4.05
N GLY A 60 2.94 16.23 3.83
CA GLY A 60 2.07 15.06 3.69
C GLY A 60 2.49 14.14 2.55
N MET A 61 2.73 14.71 1.36
CA MET A 61 3.20 13.96 0.19
C MET A 61 4.56 13.32 0.41
N ALA A 62 5.51 14.01 1.04
CA ALA A 62 6.84 13.47 1.34
C ALA A 62 6.75 12.29 2.33
N THR A 63 5.88 12.37 3.34
CA THR A 63 5.62 11.26 4.26
C THR A 63 5.01 10.07 3.53
N MET A 64 3.96 10.27 2.73
CA MET A 64 3.34 9.17 1.96
C MET A 64 4.31 8.54 0.96
N TRP A 65 5.15 9.36 0.31
CA TRP A 65 6.22 8.88 -0.56
C TRP A 65 7.18 7.98 0.20
N LEU A 66 7.71 8.44 1.34
CA LEU A 66 8.65 7.67 2.15
C LEU A 66 8.03 6.35 2.59
N LEU A 67 6.82 6.37 3.14
CA LEU A 67 6.16 5.17 3.67
C LEU A 67 5.77 4.16 2.59
N SER A 68 5.51 4.60 1.36
CA SER A 68 5.13 3.69 0.25
C SER A 68 6.32 3.00 -0.42
N ARG A 69 7.56 3.36 -0.05
CA ARG A 69 8.73 2.79 -0.70
C ARG A 69 9.02 1.38 -0.20
N GLN A 70 9.34 0.51 -1.14
CA GLN A 70 9.93 -0.78 -0.83
C GLN A 70 11.31 -0.59 -0.18
N SER A 71 11.56 -1.31 0.91
CA SER A 71 12.84 -1.28 1.62
C SER A 71 13.96 -1.90 0.76
N SER A 72 15.21 -1.51 1.03
CA SER A 72 16.38 -2.04 0.34
C SER A 72 16.68 -3.51 0.65
N ASP A 73 16.24 -3.97 1.82
CA ASP A 73 16.37 -5.35 2.32
C ASP A 73 15.06 -6.14 2.15
N PHE A 74 14.24 -5.77 1.15
CA PHE A 74 12.92 -6.35 0.95
C PHE A 74 12.94 -7.89 0.82
N ALA A 75 12.05 -8.54 1.57
CA ALA A 75 11.85 -9.99 1.56
C ALA A 75 10.38 -10.32 1.25
N PRO A 76 10.08 -10.79 0.03
CA PRO A 76 8.72 -11.14 -0.37
C PRO A 76 8.11 -12.21 0.55
N LEU A 77 6.78 -12.19 0.68
CA LEU A 77 6.04 -13.13 1.49
C LEU A 77 6.37 -14.57 1.10
N GLY A 78 6.75 -15.38 2.08
CA GLY A 78 7.11 -16.77 1.86
C GLY A 78 8.56 -17.00 1.47
N GLN A 79 9.36 -15.94 1.28
CA GLN A 79 10.81 -16.03 1.14
C GLN A 79 11.45 -15.91 2.53
N TYR A 80 12.04 -17.00 3.03
CA TYR A 80 12.65 -17.06 4.36
C TYR A 80 14.15 -17.32 4.19
N PRO A 81 15.00 -16.28 4.11
CA PRO A 81 16.44 -16.45 3.94
C PRO A 81 17.11 -17.02 5.19
N GLU A 82 16.51 -16.85 6.38
CA GLU A 82 16.96 -17.50 7.60
C GLU A 82 16.39 -18.92 7.73
N ASP A 83 17.28 -19.91 7.68
CA ASP A 83 16.95 -21.34 7.84
C ASP A 83 16.66 -21.72 9.31
N HIS A 84 15.59 -21.16 9.88
CA HIS A 84 15.15 -21.51 11.24
C HIS A 84 14.54 -22.92 11.31
N PHE A 85 13.89 -23.38 10.25
CA PHE A 85 13.37 -24.74 10.14
C PHE A 85 14.30 -25.60 9.29
N SER A 86 14.90 -26.61 9.92
CA SER A 86 15.86 -27.51 9.26
C SER A 86 15.25 -28.87 8.92
N GLU A 87 14.12 -29.18 9.53
CA GLU A 87 13.37 -30.42 9.33
C GLU A 87 12.75 -30.49 7.93
N GLU A 88 12.49 -31.70 7.44
CA GLU A 88 11.94 -31.92 6.11
C GLU A 88 10.49 -31.43 5.99
N THR A 89 9.64 -31.76 6.98
CA THR A 89 8.21 -31.44 6.93
C THR A 89 7.93 -29.94 6.83
N PRO A 90 8.51 -29.04 7.67
CA PRO A 90 8.28 -27.61 7.54
C PRO A 90 8.81 -27.04 6.22
N ARG A 91 9.96 -27.54 5.73
CA ARG A 91 10.50 -27.13 4.42
C ARG A 91 9.56 -27.49 3.27
N GLN A 92 8.94 -28.67 3.33
CA GLN A 92 7.94 -29.05 2.33
C GLN A 92 6.67 -28.19 2.41
N MET A 93 6.23 -27.81 3.61
CA MET A 93 5.10 -26.88 3.80
C MET A 93 5.43 -25.49 3.24
N ILE A 94 6.64 -24.97 3.48
CA ILE A 94 7.11 -23.69 2.92
C ILE A 94 7.11 -23.74 1.39
N ALA A 95 7.64 -24.81 0.79
CA ALA A 95 7.67 -24.96 -0.67
C ALA A 95 6.25 -25.01 -1.27
N ASN A 96 5.31 -25.67 -0.60
CA ASN A 96 3.91 -25.68 -1.03
C ASN A 96 3.29 -24.28 -0.94
N PHE A 97 3.53 -23.55 0.15
CA PHE A 97 3.04 -22.18 0.32
C PHE A 97 3.60 -21.24 -0.77
N GLN A 98 4.91 -21.31 -1.05
CA GLN A 98 5.55 -20.54 -2.13
C GLN A 98 4.92 -20.84 -3.50
N LYS A 99 4.60 -22.11 -3.78
CA LYS A 99 3.92 -22.51 -5.02
C LYS A 99 2.52 -21.92 -5.13
N GLU A 100 1.76 -21.90 -4.04
CA GLU A 100 0.43 -21.28 -3.99
C GLU A 100 0.51 -19.77 -4.21
N LEU A 101 1.48 -19.09 -3.59
CA LEU A 101 1.73 -17.66 -3.80
C LEU A 101 2.11 -17.35 -5.26
N ALA A 102 2.97 -18.15 -5.88
CA ALA A 102 3.32 -17.98 -7.29
C ALA A 102 2.11 -18.14 -8.23
N ALA A 103 1.23 -19.11 -7.95
CA ALA A 103 -0.01 -19.29 -8.70
C ALA A 103 -0.97 -18.09 -8.51
N LEU A 104 -1.06 -17.55 -7.30
CA LEU A 104 -1.86 -16.36 -7.00
C LEU A 104 -1.31 -15.11 -7.71
N SER A 105 0.00 -14.88 -7.68
CA SER A 105 0.66 -13.78 -8.41
C SER A 105 0.35 -13.84 -9.91
N ALA A 106 0.48 -15.02 -10.53
CA ALA A 106 0.15 -15.21 -11.93
C ALA A 106 -1.33 -14.87 -12.25
N ALA A 107 -2.27 -15.28 -11.38
CA ALA A 107 -3.68 -14.96 -11.53
C ALA A 107 -3.96 -13.44 -11.37
N ILE A 108 -3.31 -12.78 -10.42
CA ILE A 108 -3.42 -11.33 -10.22
C ILE A 108 -2.88 -10.57 -11.44
N LYS A 109 -1.72 -10.96 -11.96
CA LYS A 109 -1.10 -10.37 -13.15
C LYS A 109 -2.00 -10.54 -14.37
N GLU A 110 -2.61 -11.71 -14.57
CA GLU A 110 -3.56 -11.92 -15.66
C GLU A 110 -4.80 -11.03 -15.52
N ARG A 111 -5.41 -10.99 -14.33
CA ARG A 111 -6.55 -10.12 -14.04
C ARG A 111 -6.23 -8.64 -14.28
N ASN A 112 -5.02 -8.21 -13.92
CA ASN A 112 -4.60 -6.81 -14.03
C ASN A 112 -4.41 -6.34 -15.49
N LYS A 113 -4.20 -7.25 -16.46
CA LYS A 113 -4.07 -6.88 -17.88
C LYS A 113 -5.31 -6.22 -18.47
N THR A 114 -6.48 -6.47 -17.90
CA THR A 114 -7.76 -5.94 -18.40
C THR A 114 -8.27 -4.74 -17.62
N LEU A 115 -7.56 -4.29 -16.58
CA LEU A 115 -7.97 -3.16 -15.76
C LEU A 115 -7.31 -1.87 -16.24
N GLU A 116 -8.09 -0.79 -16.31
CA GLU A 116 -7.57 0.56 -16.58
C GLU A 116 -6.62 1.02 -15.47
N VAL A 117 -6.97 0.70 -14.22
CA VAL A 117 -6.13 0.91 -13.04
C VAL A 117 -5.89 -0.44 -12.37
N PRO A 118 -4.72 -1.08 -12.61
CA PRO A 118 -4.34 -2.32 -11.97
C PRO A 118 -4.27 -2.22 -10.45
N TYR A 119 -4.68 -3.28 -9.74
CA TYR A 119 -4.47 -3.39 -8.29
C TYR A 119 -3.32 -4.36 -8.01
N THR A 120 -2.18 -3.84 -7.58
CA THR A 120 -0.92 -4.60 -7.43
C THR A 120 -0.53 -4.83 -5.96
N TYR A 121 -1.10 -4.11 -4.99
CA TYR A 121 -0.62 -4.10 -3.60
C TYR A 121 -0.76 -5.43 -2.84
N LEU A 122 -1.50 -6.40 -3.38
CA LEU A 122 -1.64 -7.76 -2.84
C LEU A 122 -1.08 -8.83 -3.79
N ASP A 123 -0.32 -8.44 -4.81
CA ASP A 123 0.52 -9.40 -5.53
C ASP A 123 1.57 -9.95 -4.56
N PRO A 124 1.67 -11.28 -4.33
CA PRO A 124 2.65 -11.85 -3.41
C PRO A 124 4.10 -11.43 -3.66
N GLU A 125 4.45 -11.02 -4.89
CA GLU A 125 5.78 -10.49 -5.21
C GLU A 125 6.04 -9.09 -4.62
N GLU A 126 4.98 -8.35 -4.29
CA GLU A 126 4.99 -6.98 -3.77
C GLU A 126 4.66 -6.91 -2.26
N VAL A 127 4.36 -8.06 -1.62
CA VAL A 127 4.01 -8.15 -0.20
C VAL A 127 5.23 -8.59 0.61
N GLU A 128 5.64 -7.78 1.59
CA GLU A 128 6.73 -8.11 2.51
C GLU A 128 6.30 -9.13 3.59
N ASN A 129 7.23 -9.95 4.10
CA ASN A 129 6.98 -10.86 5.23
C ASN A 129 6.56 -10.15 6.53
N SER A 130 6.94 -8.87 6.71
CA SER A 130 6.77 -8.14 7.97
C SER A 130 6.44 -6.66 7.75
N VAL A 131 6.19 -5.94 8.84
CA VAL A 131 6.07 -4.48 8.84
C VAL A 131 7.46 -3.90 9.09
N ALA A 132 8.12 -3.45 8.03
CA ALA A 132 9.52 -3.01 8.06
C ALA A 132 9.74 -1.54 7.65
N ILE A 133 8.65 -0.78 7.46
CA ILE A 133 8.68 0.68 7.22
C ILE A 133 7.64 1.42 8.05
#